data_AF-A0A943GXI9-F1
#
_entry.id   AF-A0A943GXI9-F1
#
_cell.length_a   1.000
_cell.length_b   1.000
_cell.length_c   1.000
_cell.angle_alpha   90.00
_cell.angle_beta   90.00
_cell.angle_gamma   90.00
#
_symmetry.space_group_name_H-M   'P 1'
#
loop_
_entity.id
_entity.type
_entity.pdbx_description
1 polymer ?
#
loop_
_entity_poly.entity_id
_entity_poly.type
_entity_poly.pdbx_seq_one_letter_code
_entity_poly.pdbx_strand_id
1 'polypeptide(L)'
;ALEQGKDVYAVPGRFGDVLSDGCNALIGQGAGIIYDLDIFLQNLGYLPEKKVETTKIKNISLDKSEKLVYGCLGFHSRYINYIIEETGLDLITVLHSLDKLKRYGLVQETFQNYFCKRI
;
A
#
# COMPACT_ATOMS: atom_id res chain seq x y z
N ALA A 1 0.38 -16.87 28.68
CA ALA A 1 0.99 -16.18 27.52
C ALA A 1 2.38 -15.67 27.85
N LEU A 2 2.55 -14.89 28.95
CA LEU A 2 3.87 -14.59 29.53
C LEU A 2 4.68 -15.87 29.82
N GLU A 3 4.02 -16.95 30.25
CA GLU A 3 4.63 -18.26 30.52
C GLU A 3 5.27 -18.95 29.31
N GLN A 4 5.03 -18.47 28.08
CA GLN A 4 5.70 -18.95 26.88
C GLN A 4 6.75 -17.96 26.34
N GLY A 5 7.08 -16.91 27.08
CA GLY A 5 8.03 -15.88 26.64
C GLY A 5 7.54 -15.06 25.45
N LYS A 6 6.21 -14.92 25.29
CA LYS A 6 5.61 -14.06 24.26
C LYS A 6 5.11 -12.76 24.88
N ASP A 7 5.46 -11.65 24.24
CA ASP A 7 4.90 -10.34 24.55
C ASP A 7 3.41 -10.30 24.19
N VAL A 8 2.60 -9.76 25.10
CA VAL A 8 1.16 -9.60 24.92
C VAL A 8 0.85 -8.12 24.83
N TYR A 9 0.03 -7.78 23.83
CA TYR A 9 -0.44 -6.42 23.60
C TYR A 9 -1.95 -6.40 23.40
N ALA A 10 -2.59 -5.30 23.77
CA ALA A 10 -4.04 -5.12 23.62
C ALA A 10 -4.39 -3.68 23.23
N VAL A 11 -5.51 -3.52 22.51
CA VAL A 11 -6.07 -2.21 22.13
C VAL A 11 -7.02 -1.76 23.24
N PRO A 12 -6.86 -0.53 23.77
CA PRO A 12 -7.74 -0.04 24.82
C PRO A 12 -9.16 0.15 24.28
N GLY A 13 -10.16 -0.29 25.06
CA GLY A 13 -11.56 -0.18 24.69
C GLY A 13 -12.35 0.73 25.63
N ARG A 14 -13.56 1.12 25.22
CA ARG A 14 -14.35 2.12 25.94
C ARG A 14 -14.77 1.62 27.32
N PHE A 15 -14.69 2.50 28.32
CA PHE A 15 -15.12 2.20 29.69
C PHE A 15 -16.60 1.78 29.74
N GLY A 16 -16.89 0.70 30.46
CA GLY A 16 -18.24 0.15 30.63
C GLY A 16 -18.78 -0.63 29.43
N ASP A 17 -17.97 -0.84 28.39
CA ASP A 17 -18.37 -1.63 27.22
C ASP A 17 -17.95 -3.10 27.40
N VAL A 18 -18.92 -4.02 27.41
CA VAL A 18 -18.69 -5.46 27.65
C VAL A 18 -17.74 -6.08 26.62
N LEU A 19 -17.75 -5.58 25.38
CA LEU A 19 -16.87 -6.09 24.32
C LEU A 19 -15.41 -5.64 24.49
N SER A 20 -15.17 -4.61 25.31
CA SER A 20 -13.85 -4.06 25.60
C SER A 20 -13.21 -4.65 26.85
N ASP A 21 -13.99 -5.33 27.69
CA ASP A 21 -13.59 -5.74 29.03
C ASP A 21 -12.39 -6.71 29.00
N GLY A 22 -12.37 -7.63 28.02
CA GLY A 22 -11.25 -8.56 27.83
C GLY A 22 -9.94 -7.84 27.49
N CYS A 23 -9.96 -6.87 26.57
CA CYS A 23 -8.77 -6.09 26.22
C CYS A 23 -8.29 -5.24 27.40
N ASN A 24 -9.22 -4.60 28.10
CA ASN A 24 -8.89 -3.78 29.27
C ASN A 24 -8.34 -4.63 30.43
N ALA A 25 -8.85 -5.85 30.62
CA ALA A 25 -8.31 -6.80 31.59
C ALA A 25 -6.88 -7.23 31.23
N LEU A 26 -6.57 -7.49 29.95
CA LEU A 26 -5.21 -7.79 29.50
C LEU A 26 -4.25 -6.63 29.80
N ILE A 27 -4.68 -5.39 29.56
CA ILE A 27 -3.88 -4.18 29.89
C ILE A 27 -3.64 -4.11 31.41
N GLY A 28 -4.68 -4.36 32.22
CA GLY A 28 -4.56 -4.41 33.69
C GLY A 28 -3.65 -5.53 34.20
N GLN A 29 -3.48 -6.60 33.43
CA GLN A 29 -2.54 -7.70 33.69
C GLN A 29 -1.10 -7.41 33.22
N GLY A 30 -0.84 -6.23 32.64
CA GLY A 30 0.49 -5.81 32.19
C GLY A 30 0.75 -6.02 30.70
N ALA A 31 -0.28 -6.26 29.88
CA ALA A 31 -0.11 -6.23 28.43
C ALA A 31 0.26 -4.82 27.94
N GLY A 32 1.13 -4.75 26.92
CA GLY A 32 1.45 -3.49 26.27
C GLY A 32 0.25 -2.89 25.54
N ILE A 33 0.17 -1.57 25.47
CA ILE A 33 -0.95 -0.85 24.85
C ILE A 33 -0.64 -0.58 23.37
N ILE A 34 -1.58 -0.95 22.49
CA ILE A 34 -1.56 -0.55 21.07
C ILE A 34 -2.61 0.54 20.88
N TYR A 35 -2.16 1.79 20.70
CA TYR A 35 -3.02 2.92 20.36
C TYR A 35 -2.73 3.51 18.97
N ASP A 36 -1.60 3.13 18.38
CA ASP A 36 -1.17 3.53 17.04
C ASP A 36 -0.38 2.38 16.41
N LEU A 37 -0.74 2.00 15.18
CA LEU A 37 -0.16 0.85 14.51
C LEU A 37 1.27 1.12 14.03
N ASP A 38 1.56 2.34 13.54
CA ASP A 38 2.88 2.73 13.06
C ASP A 38 3.90 2.76 14.21
N ILE A 39 3.51 3.29 15.37
CA ILE A 39 4.35 3.29 16.57
C ILE A 39 4.59 1.87 17.06
N PHE A 40 3.55 1.02 17.08
CA PHE A 40 3.69 -0.37 17.49
C PHE A 40 4.66 -1.16 16.59
N LEU A 41 4.53 -1.00 15.27
CA LEU A 41 5.43 -1.63 14.30
C LEU A 41 6.87 -1.14 14.46
N GLN A 42 7.09 0.17 14.63
CA GLN A 42 8.42 0.72 14.91
C GLN A 42 9.05 0.11 16.16
N ASN A 43 8.28 -0.05 17.24
CA ASN A 43 8.75 -0.67 18.49
C ASN A 43 9.12 -2.14 18.32
N LEU A 44 8.47 -2.86 17.40
CA LEU A 44 8.82 -4.24 17.04
C LEU A 44 10.03 -4.32 16.09
N GLY A 45 10.65 -3.20 15.73
CA GLY A 45 11.73 -3.15 14.73
C GLY A 45 11.24 -3.25 13.28
N TYR A 46 9.93 -3.23 13.06
CA TYR A 46 9.35 -3.04 11.74
C TYR A 46 9.41 -1.56 11.41
N LEU A 47 10.48 -1.16 10.73
CA LEU A 47 10.50 0.12 10.03
C LEU A 47 9.45 0.02 8.93
N PRO A 48 8.40 0.86 8.92
CA PRO A 48 7.61 0.98 7.71
C PRO A 48 8.60 1.39 6.62
N GLU A 49 8.69 0.59 5.55
CA GLU A 49 9.17 1.13 4.28
C GLU A 49 8.28 2.33 4.04
N LYS A 50 8.84 3.51 4.36
CA LYS A 50 8.16 4.80 4.34
C LYS A 50 7.31 4.79 3.09
N LYS A 51 5.98 4.68 3.21
CA LYS A 51 5.08 4.65 2.06
C LYS A 51 5.44 5.87 1.22
N VAL A 52 6.17 5.66 0.13
CA VAL A 52 6.53 6.69 -0.84
C VAL A 52 5.32 6.89 -1.75
N GLU A 53 4.12 6.89 -1.17
CA GLU A 53 2.85 6.75 -1.84
C GLU A 53 1.94 7.73 -1.10
N THR A 54 2.12 9.03 -1.27
CA THR A 54 1.35 9.78 -2.28
C THR A 54 1.95 11.18 -2.56
N THR A 55 2.99 11.60 -1.83
CA THR A 55 3.51 12.97 -1.93
C THR A 55 4.55 13.16 -3.03
N LYS A 56 5.20 12.09 -3.53
CA LYS A 56 6.13 12.19 -4.66
C LYS A 56 5.44 12.36 -6.02
N ILE A 57 4.16 11.99 -6.14
CA ILE A 57 3.43 12.11 -7.41
C ILE A 57 3.26 13.59 -7.83
N LYS A 58 3.33 14.54 -6.88
CA LYS A 58 3.15 15.97 -7.20
C LYS A 58 4.29 16.61 -8.01
N ASN A 59 5.47 15.97 -8.12
CA ASN A 59 6.61 16.54 -8.86
C ASN A 59 7.09 15.70 -10.06
N ILE A 60 6.40 14.62 -10.42
CA ILE A 60 6.75 13.84 -11.60
C ILE A 60 6.07 14.49 -12.81
N SER A 61 6.83 15.23 -13.62
CA SER A 61 6.36 15.70 -14.93
C SER A 61 6.24 14.51 -15.86
N LEU A 62 5.02 13.97 -15.96
CA LEU A 62 4.69 12.96 -16.95
C LEU A 62 4.57 13.59 -18.33
N ASP A 63 5.20 12.95 -19.31
CA ASP A 63 5.10 13.30 -20.72
C ASP A 63 3.71 12.98 -21.28
N LYS A 64 3.37 13.47 -22.48
CA LYS A 64 2.02 13.32 -23.05
C LYS A 64 1.59 11.85 -23.15
N SER A 65 2.49 10.99 -23.62
CA SER A 65 2.24 9.55 -23.76
C SER A 65 2.07 8.85 -22.41
N GLU A 66 2.86 9.25 -21.41
CA GLU A 66 2.81 8.67 -20.06
C GLU A 66 1.50 9.02 -19.35
N LYS A 67 1.01 10.26 -19.52
CA LYS A 67 -0.29 10.69 -18.98
C LYS A 67 -1.45 9.90 -19.59
N LEU A 68 -1.41 9.65 -20.90
CA LEU A 68 -2.43 8.85 -21.59
C LEU A 68 -2.43 7.42 -21.07
N VAL A 69 -1.27 6.75 -21.07
CA VAL A 69 -1.13 5.38 -20.57
C VAL A 69 -1.56 5.26 -19.10
N TYR A 70 -1.15 6.21 -18.25
CA TYR A 70 -1.55 6.22 -16.84
C TYR A 70 -3.05 6.49 -16.65
N GLY A 71 -3.67 7.27 -17.55
CA GLY A 71 -5.11 7.52 -17.57
C GLY A 71 -5.92 6.26 -17.85
N CYS A 72 -5.44 5.42 -18.78
CA CYS A 72 -6.07 4.15 -19.16
C CYS A 72 -5.98 3.07 -18.06
N LEU A 73 -5.07 3.24 -17.09
CA LEU A 73 -4.85 2.28 -16.01
C LEU A 73 -5.75 2.59 -14.82
N GLY A 74 -6.34 1.55 -14.23
CA GLY A 74 -7.12 1.61 -13.00
C GLY A 74 -6.47 0.78 -11.89
N PHE A 75 -7.23 0.51 -10.82
CA PHE A 75 -6.83 -0.42 -9.76
C PHE A 75 -6.97 -1.89 -10.20
N HIS A 76 -7.76 -2.15 -11.23
CA HIS A 76 -7.87 -3.47 -11.86
C HIS A 76 -6.80 -3.63 -12.93
N SER A 77 -6.24 -4.84 -13.00
CA SER A 77 -5.25 -5.18 -14.01
C SER A 77 -5.84 -5.16 -15.41
N ARG A 78 -5.16 -4.51 -16.34
CA ARG A 78 -5.51 -4.45 -17.77
C ARG A 78 -4.40 -5.04 -18.62
N TYR A 79 -4.80 -5.79 -19.64
CA TYR A 79 -3.88 -6.35 -20.62
C TYR A 79 -3.35 -5.26 -21.56
N ILE A 80 -2.09 -5.37 -21.97
CA ILE A 80 -1.39 -4.34 -22.74
C ILE A 80 -2.09 -3.96 -24.06
N ASN A 81 -2.73 -4.92 -24.76
CA ASN A 81 -3.45 -4.61 -26.00
C ASN A 81 -4.60 -3.62 -25.78
N TYR A 82 -5.33 -3.70 -24.67
CA TYR A 82 -6.38 -2.73 -24.39
C TYR A 82 -5.82 -1.33 -24.17
N ILE A 83 -4.62 -1.23 -23.59
CA ILE A 83 -3.94 0.06 -23.39
C ILE A 83 -3.53 0.63 -24.75
N ILE A 84 -3.03 -0.20 -25.66
CA ILE A 84 -2.66 0.17 -27.03
C ILE A 84 -3.88 0.67 -27.80
N GLU A 85 -4.98 -0.06 -27.75
CA GLU A 85 -6.23 0.29 -28.44
C GLU A 85 -6.84 1.59 -27.89
N GLU A 86 -6.85 1.79 -26.57
CA GLU A 86 -7.44 2.97 -25.93
C GLU A 86 -6.57 4.22 -26.10
N THR A 87 -5.25 4.07 -26.09
CA THR A 87 -4.32 5.21 -26.26
C THR A 87 -4.02 5.54 -27.73
N GLY A 88 -4.21 4.59 -28.65
CA GLY A 88 -3.83 4.72 -30.06
C GLY A 88 -2.31 4.81 -30.28
N LEU A 89 -1.51 4.42 -29.29
CA LEU A 89 -0.04 4.47 -29.34
C LEU A 89 0.54 3.15 -29.83
N ASP A 90 1.72 3.19 -30.45
CA ASP A 90 2.45 1.98 -30.83
C ASP A 90 2.90 1.17 -29.60
N LEU A 91 2.98 -0.16 -29.74
CA LEU A 91 3.41 -1.10 -28.70
C LEU A 91 4.71 -0.67 -28.02
N ILE A 92 5.71 -0.24 -28.79
CA ILE A 92 7.02 0.16 -28.25
C ILE A 92 6.88 1.42 -27.39
N THR A 93 6.02 2.36 -27.80
CA THR A 93 5.75 3.58 -27.05
C THR A 93 5.04 3.28 -25.73
N VAL A 94 4.03 2.40 -25.76
CA VAL A 94 3.29 1.97 -24.57
C VAL A 94 4.21 1.25 -23.59
N LEU A 95 5.03 0.31 -24.06
CA LEU A 95 6.01 -0.41 -23.23
C LEU A 95 7.02 0.55 -22.59
N HIS A 96 7.54 1.50 -23.35
CA HIS A 96 8.49 2.49 -22.84
C HIS A 96 7.86 3.41 -21.77
N SER A 97 6.62 3.86 -21.99
CA SER A 97 5.87 4.62 -20.99
C SER A 97 5.56 3.78 -19.74
N LEU A 98 5.16 2.52 -19.89
CA LEU A 98 4.93 1.60 -18.77
C LEU A 98 6.20 1.34 -17.96
N ASP A 99 7.35 1.17 -18.62
CA ASP A 99 8.65 1.00 -17.95
C ASP A 99 8.99 2.22 -17.09
N LYS A 100 8.84 3.43 -17.62
CA LYS A 100 9.04 4.66 -16.85
C LYS A 100 8.07 4.79 -15.69
N LEU A 101 6.78 4.52 -15.91
CA LEU A 101 5.75 4.56 -14.86
C LEU A 101 6.02 3.52 -13.76
N LYS A 102 6.56 2.34 -14.12
CA LYS A 102 7.04 1.33 -13.16
C LYS A 102 8.22 1.86 -12.35
N ARG A 103 9.22 2.49 -12.99
CA ARG A 103 10.37 3.12 -12.29
C ARG A 103 9.95 4.25 -11.36
N TYR A 104 8.88 4.98 -11.72
CA TYR A 104 8.28 6.01 -10.87
C TYR A 104 7.46 5.45 -9.71
N GLY A 105 7.20 4.13 -9.68
CA GLY A 105 6.37 3.50 -8.67
C GLY A 105 4.88 3.81 -8.81
N LEU A 106 4.42 4.27 -9.98
CA LEU A 106 3.02 4.63 -10.23
C LEU A 106 2.19 3.45 -10.76
N VAL A 107 2.85 2.51 -11.44
CA VAL A 107 2.24 1.34 -12.09
C VAL A 107 2.99 0.09 -11.67
N GLN A 108 2.29 -1.03 -11.57
CA GLN A 108 2.86 -2.34 -11.33
C GLN A 108 2.36 -3.35 -12.37
N GLU A 109 3.21 -4.33 -12.68
CA GLU A 109 2.86 -5.48 -13.51
C GLU A 109 2.44 -6.63 -12.60
N THR A 110 1.18 -7.03 -12.72
CA THR A 110 0.60 -8.11 -11.90
C THR A 110 0.94 -9.50 -12.44
N PHE A 111 0.85 -9.65 -13.77
CA PHE A 111 1.17 -10.85 -14.53
C PHE A 111 1.75 -10.39 -15.86
N GLN A 112 2.31 -11.33 -16.64
CA GLN A 112 2.91 -11.03 -17.92
C GLN A 112 1.96 -10.23 -18.81
N ASN A 113 2.34 -9.00 -19.17
CA ASN A 113 1.57 -8.04 -19.98
C ASN A 113 0.28 -7.49 -19.33
N TYR A 114 0.12 -7.61 -18.01
CA TYR A 114 -1.04 -7.17 -17.25
C TYR A 114 -0.65 -6.11 -16.20
N PHE A 115 -1.15 -4.88 -16.37
CA PHE A 115 -0.71 -3.70 -15.61
C PHE A 115 -1.86 -3.04 -14.83
N CYS A 116 -1.56 -2.53 -13.62
CA CYS A 116 -2.48 -1.71 -12.83
C CYS A 116 -1.74 -0.58 -12.09
N LYS A 117 -2.50 0.39 -11.56
CA LYS A 117 -1.96 1.42 -10.67
C LYS A 117 -1.47 0.80 -9.36
N ARG A 118 -0.33 1.27 -8.90
CA ARG A 118 0.26 0.88 -7.62
C ARG A 118 -0.36 1.73 -6.49
N ILE A 119 -0.69 1.09 -5.36
CA ILE A 119 -1.41 1.67 -4.20
C ILE A 119 -0.43 2.03 -3.10
#